data_AF-A0A7J8S5N1-F1
#
_entry.id   AF-A0A7J8S5N1-F1
#
_cell.length_a   1.000
_cell.length_b   1.000
_cell.length_c   1.000
_cell.angle_alpha   90.00
_cell.angle_beta   90.00
_cell.angle_gamma   90.00
#
_symmetry.space_group_name_H-M   'P 1'
#
loop_
_entity.id
_entity.type
_entity.pdbx_description
1 polymer ?
#
loop_
_entity_poly.entity_id
_entity_poly.type
_entity_poly.pdbx_seq_one_letter_code
_entity_poly.pdbx_strand_id
1 'polypeptide(L)'
;DTLCDDRGNHFFKDCHIRGTVDFIFGSGTSLYLNTKIFVERDLEGDPEMAVITAQARESSWEDTSYSIVHGRITGTAMDVFLGRAWKSSPRVVYSYTEMDEIVHPCGWSSNRQPERAETVYYGEYKCTRKGATPATRKKFVKQLSGAEAEPFLVLDYVEGTK
;
A
#
# COMPACT_ATOMS: atom_id res chain seq x y z
N ASP A 1 -7.43 -3.60 -11.22
CA ASP A 1 -6.66 -4.86 -11.37
C ASP A 1 -5.56 -4.78 -12.45
N THR A 2 -4.56 -3.90 -12.31
CA THR A 2 -3.47 -3.77 -13.30
C THR A 2 -2.38 -4.83 -13.09
N LEU A 3 -1.95 -5.02 -11.84
CA LEU A 3 -0.88 -5.94 -11.44
C LEU A 3 -1.44 -6.95 -10.43
N CYS A 4 -1.55 -8.21 -10.89
CA CYS A 4 -1.85 -9.37 -10.04
C CYS A 4 -0.55 -9.92 -9.45
N ASP A 5 -0.18 -9.39 -8.29
CA ASP A 5 0.98 -9.74 -7.47
C ASP A 5 0.64 -10.87 -6.47
N ASP A 6 0.33 -12.07 -6.97
CA ASP A 6 -0.37 -13.08 -6.15
C ASP A 6 0.53 -14.03 -5.33
N ARG A 7 1.46 -14.76 -5.95
CA ARG A 7 2.22 -15.82 -5.27
C ARG A 7 3.71 -15.73 -5.56
N GLY A 8 4.51 -15.78 -4.50
CA GLY A 8 5.95 -15.80 -4.58
C GLY A 8 6.58 -14.54 -3.99
N ASN A 9 7.90 -14.46 -4.15
CA ASN A 9 8.71 -13.32 -3.75
C ASN A 9 9.01 -12.48 -4.98
N HIS A 10 8.64 -11.19 -4.95
CA HIS A 10 8.80 -10.33 -6.12
C HIS A 10 9.57 -9.05 -5.80
N PHE A 11 10.38 -8.61 -6.76
CA PHE A 11 11.10 -7.35 -6.68
C PHE A 11 10.79 -6.49 -7.90
N PHE A 12 10.19 -5.33 -7.65
CA PHE A 12 9.89 -4.32 -8.67
C PHE A 12 10.77 -3.10 -8.42
N LYS A 13 11.61 -2.74 -9.39
CA LYS A 13 12.55 -1.62 -9.25
C LYS A 13 12.40 -0.64 -10.40
N ASP A 14 12.44 0.65 -10.08
CA ASP A 14 12.37 1.75 -11.06
C ASP A 14 11.15 1.67 -11.99
N CYS A 15 10.03 1.16 -11.46
CA CYS A 15 8.81 0.91 -12.22
C CYS A 15 7.89 2.13 -12.27
N HIS A 16 6.97 2.12 -13.24
CA HIS A 16 5.80 2.99 -13.28
C HIS A 16 4.55 2.12 -13.35
N ILE A 17 3.73 2.16 -12.30
CA ILE A 17 2.47 1.41 -12.20
C ILE A 17 1.31 2.40 -12.21
N ARG A 18 0.32 2.13 -13.04
CA ARG A 18 -0.85 2.99 -13.26
C ARG A 18 -2.14 2.22 -13.14
N GLY A 19 -3.16 2.81 -12.53
CA GLY A 19 -4.50 2.23 -12.48
C GLY A 19 -5.48 3.03 -11.64
N THR A 20 -6.67 2.48 -11.44
CA THR A 20 -7.81 3.13 -10.76
C THR A 20 -8.12 2.45 -9.42
N VAL A 21 -8.70 1.23 -9.47
CA VAL A 21 -9.14 0.45 -8.31
C VAL A 21 -8.35 -0.85 -8.21
N ASP A 22 -7.91 -1.15 -6.98
CA ASP A 22 -7.18 -2.36 -6.59
C ASP A 22 -6.10 -2.75 -7.60
N PHE A 23 -5.38 -1.75 -8.11
CA PHE A 23 -4.56 -1.97 -9.29
C PHE A 23 -3.22 -2.65 -8.96
N ILE A 24 -2.89 -2.81 -7.68
CA ILE A 24 -1.87 -3.74 -7.17
C ILE A 24 -2.56 -4.68 -6.17
N PHE A 25 -2.75 -5.95 -6.52
CA PHE A 25 -3.55 -6.88 -5.71
C PHE A 25 -3.00 -8.30 -5.75
N GLY A 26 -3.34 -9.13 -4.76
CA GLY A 26 -2.82 -10.50 -4.60
C GLY A 26 -2.25 -10.76 -3.20
N SER A 27 -1.61 -11.91 -3.01
CA SER A 27 -0.99 -12.35 -1.74
C SER A 27 0.54 -12.49 -1.80
N GLY A 28 1.23 -11.72 -2.66
CA GLY A 28 2.69 -11.83 -2.83
C GLY A 28 3.48 -11.29 -1.62
N THR A 29 4.76 -11.66 -1.56
CA THR A 29 5.76 -10.98 -0.73
C THR A 29 6.64 -10.11 -1.63
N SER A 30 6.39 -8.81 -1.63
CA SER A 30 6.90 -7.94 -2.70
C SER A 30 7.54 -6.67 -2.20
N LEU A 31 8.69 -6.34 -2.78
CA LEU A 31 9.39 -5.07 -2.58
C LEU A 31 9.30 -4.22 -3.86
N TYR A 32 8.65 -3.07 -3.74
CA TYR A 32 8.54 -2.05 -4.78
C TYR A 32 9.50 -0.90 -4.45
N LEU A 33 10.68 -0.91 -5.08
CA LEU A 33 11.73 0.07 -4.84
C LEU A 33 11.76 1.14 -5.93
N ASN A 34 11.71 2.40 -5.52
CA ASN A 34 11.77 3.55 -6.43
C ASN A 34 10.65 3.52 -7.50
N THR A 35 9.45 3.11 -7.09
CA THR A 35 8.31 2.94 -8.01
C THR A 35 7.43 4.18 -8.04
N LYS A 36 7.12 4.66 -9.24
CA LYS A 36 6.10 5.69 -9.49
C LYS A 36 4.74 5.02 -9.57
N ILE A 37 3.82 5.48 -8.74
CA ILE A 37 2.43 5.02 -8.68
C ILE A 37 1.55 6.16 -9.16
N PHE A 38 0.88 5.97 -10.29
CA PHE A 38 -0.01 6.97 -10.88
C PHE A 38 -1.45 6.51 -10.79
N VAL A 39 -2.27 7.24 -10.03
CA VAL A 39 -3.68 6.92 -9.81
C VAL A 39 -4.54 7.68 -10.81
N GLU A 40 -5.12 6.94 -11.75
CA GLU A 40 -6.02 7.51 -12.74
C GLU A 40 -7.39 7.75 -12.14
N ARG A 41 -7.99 8.88 -12.50
CA ARG A 41 -9.41 9.11 -12.28
C ARG A 41 -10.21 8.22 -13.22
N ASP A 42 -11.11 7.42 -12.65
CA ASP A 42 -12.12 6.74 -13.44
C ASP A 42 -13.24 7.73 -13.79
N LEU A 43 -13.54 7.86 -15.08
CA LEU A 43 -14.59 8.75 -15.60
C LEU A 43 -15.89 7.98 -15.91
N GLU A 44 -15.82 6.65 -15.99
CA GLU A 44 -16.92 5.78 -16.41
C GLU A 44 -17.38 4.83 -15.29
N GLY A 45 -16.52 4.57 -14.30
CA GLY A 45 -16.79 3.74 -13.13
C GLY A 45 -17.32 4.50 -11.92
N ASP A 46 -17.25 3.87 -10.74
CA ASP A 46 -17.65 4.46 -9.47
C ASP A 46 -16.71 5.66 -9.17
N PRO A 47 -17.21 6.91 -9.25
CA PRO A 47 -16.38 8.09 -9.10
C PRO A 47 -15.82 8.24 -7.67
N GLU A 48 -16.29 7.45 -6.70
CA GLU A 48 -16.02 7.66 -5.28
C GLU A 48 -14.84 6.85 -4.72
N MET A 49 -14.22 5.91 -5.46
CA MET A 49 -13.21 5.05 -4.83
C MET A 49 -12.05 4.62 -5.72
N ALA A 50 -10.93 5.32 -5.63
CA ALA A 50 -9.64 4.86 -6.14
C ALA A 50 -8.81 4.20 -5.02
N VAL A 51 -8.22 3.04 -5.30
CA VAL A 51 -7.50 2.24 -4.30
C VAL A 51 -6.23 1.67 -4.93
N ILE A 52 -5.08 1.90 -4.30
CA ILE A 52 -3.79 1.43 -4.82
C ILE A 52 -3.62 -0.07 -4.56
N THR A 53 -3.63 -0.48 -3.29
CA THR A 53 -3.37 -1.88 -2.92
C THR A 53 -4.59 -2.62 -2.37
N ALA A 54 -4.77 -3.86 -2.83
CA ALA A 54 -5.67 -4.85 -2.24
C ALA A 54 -4.88 -6.13 -1.93
N GLN A 55 -4.20 -6.15 -0.78
CA GLN A 55 -3.39 -7.29 -0.36
C GLN A 55 -4.29 -8.38 0.26
N ALA A 56 -4.07 -9.64 -0.12
CA ALA A 56 -4.96 -10.78 0.10
C ALA A 56 -4.58 -11.68 1.29
N ARG A 57 -3.66 -11.26 2.15
CA ARG A 57 -3.26 -11.99 3.35
C ARG A 57 -4.46 -12.22 4.26
N GLU A 58 -4.67 -13.46 4.67
CA GLU A 58 -5.85 -13.85 5.44
C GLU A 58 -5.54 -13.95 6.94
N SER A 59 -4.33 -14.37 7.31
CA SER A 59 -3.97 -14.63 8.71
C SER A 59 -2.66 -13.99 9.16
N SER A 60 -2.47 -13.89 10.48
CA SER A 60 -1.21 -13.43 11.08
C SER A 60 -0.03 -14.37 10.85
N TRP A 61 -0.30 -15.63 10.48
CA TRP A 61 0.69 -16.70 10.28
C TRP A 61 1.29 -16.70 8.88
N GLU A 62 0.66 -16.00 7.94
CA GLU A 62 1.21 -15.78 6.60
C GLU A 62 2.25 -14.65 6.65
N ASP A 63 3.36 -14.86 5.95
CA ASP A 63 4.43 -13.86 5.85
C ASP A 63 4.34 -13.00 4.58
N THR A 64 3.20 -13.02 3.90
CA THR A 64 2.96 -12.25 2.67
C THR A 64 2.76 -10.75 2.97
N SER A 65 3.31 -9.89 2.13
CA SER A 65 3.14 -8.45 2.26
C SER A 65 3.72 -7.64 1.13
N TYR A 66 3.20 -6.42 0.96
CA TYR A 66 3.76 -5.43 0.06
C TYR A 66 4.54 -4.38 0.83
N SER A 67 5.78 -4.14 0.42
CA SER A 67 6.60 -3.03 0.88
C SER A 67 6.89 -2.08 -0.28
N ILE A 68 6.46 -0.83 -0.17
CA ILE A 68 6.71 0.23 -1.14
C ILE A 68 7.75 1.17 -0.53
N VAL A 69 8.95 1.21 -1.12
CA VAL A 69 10.11 1.92 -0.59
C VAL A 69 10.59 2.96 -1.60
N HIS A 70 10.77 4.20 -1.16
CA HIS A 70 11.12 5.33 -2.03
C HIS A 70 10.12 5.53 -3.18
N GLY A 71 8.85 5.21 -2.95
CA GLY A 71 7.79 5.36 -3.93
C GLY A 71 7.39 6.82 -4.14
N ARG A 72 6.68 7.08 -5.23
CA ARG A 72 6.02 8.36 -5.48
C ARG A 72 4.57 8.15 -5.92
N ILE A 73 3.62 8.64 -5.13
CA ILE A 73 2.18 8.57 -5.41
C ILE A 73 1.71 9.92 -5.97
N THR A 74 1.19 9.88 -7.19
CA THR A 74 0.62 11.02 -7.93
C THR A 74 -0.60 10.55 -8.70
N GLY A 75 -1.33 11.44 -9.37
CA GLY A 75 -2.50 11.03 -10.14
C GLY A 75 -3.42 12.17 -10.52
N THR A 76 -4.48 11.81 -11.23
CA THR A 76 -5.62 12.70 -11.57
C THR A 76 -6.85 12.39 -10.72
N ALA A 77 -6.88 11.24 -10.04
CA ALA A 77 -7.89 10.92 -9.04
C ALA A 77 -7.76 11.81 -7.80
N MET A 78 -8.86 11.92 -7.05
CA MET A 78 -8.91 12.53 -5.72
C MET A 78 -9.43 11.47 -4.74
N ASP A 79 -9.27 11.72 -3.43
CA ASP A 79 -9.76 10.83 -2.37
C ASP A 79 -9.27 9.37 -2.49
N VAL A 80 -8.00 9.22 -2.85
CA VAL A 80 -7.35 7.93 -3.08
C VAL A 80 -7.02 7.22 -1.76
N PHE A 81 -7.35 5.94 -1.66
CA PHE A 81 -6.87 5.08 -0.58
C PHE A 81 -5.56 4.38 -0.95
N LEU A 82 -4.60 4.40 -0.03
CA LEU A 82 -3.33 3.67 -0.11
C LEU A 82 -3.56 2.16 -0.22
N GLY A 83 -4.61 1.68 0.45
CA GLY A 83 -5.09 0.32 0.32
C GLY A 83 -6.41 0.08 1.01
N ARG A 84 -7.03 -1.05 0.67
CA ARG A 84 -8.22 -1.56 1.36
C ARG A 84 -8.00 -2.97 1.87
N ALA A 85 -8.68 -3.30 2.96
CA ALA A 85 -8.64 -4.65 3.51
C ALA A 85 -9.44 -5.60 2.63
N TRP A 86 -8.83 -6.12 1.57
CA TRP A 86 -9.49 -7.07 0.66
C TRP A 86 -9.76 -8.40 1.37
N LYS A 87 -8.80 -8.88 2.14
CA LYS A 87 -8.91 -10.05 3.02
C LYS A 87 -8.79 -9.65 4.50
N SER A 88 -8.77 -10.65 5.39
CA SER A 88 -8.89 -10.46 6.83
C SER A 88 -7.66 -9.88 7.50
N SER A 89 -6.44 -10.11 7.01
CA SER A 89 -5.20 -9.66 7.68
C SER A 89 -4.16 -9.05 6.73
N PRO A 90 -4.55 -8.17 5.79
CA PRO A 90 -3.67 -7.56 4.80
C PRO A 90 -2.49 -6.85 5.46
N ARG A 91 -1.32 -6.96 4.85
CA ARG A 91 -0.09 -6.30 5.31
C ARG A 91 0.54 -5.50 4.17
N VAL A 92 0.59 -4.19 4.34
CA VAL A 92 1.15 -3.23 3.37
C VAL A 92 1.92 -2.15 4.13
N VAL A 93 3.13 -1.85 3.69
CA VAL A 93 3.99 -0.82 4.28
C VAL A 93 4.44 0.16 3.19
N TYR A 94 4.26 1.46 3.45
CA TYR A 94 4.85 2.53 2.65
C TYR A 94 5.98 3.19 3.44
N SER A 95 7.18 3.21 2.87
CA SER A 95 8.39 3.76 3.49
C SER A 95 9.06 4.76 2.58
N TYR A 96 9.45 5.92 3.13
CA TYR A 96 10.08 7.01 2.38
C TYR A 96 9.31 7.41 1.11
N THR A 97 7.99 7.24 1.14
CA THR A 97 7.13 7.45 -0.03
C THR A 97 6.61 8.89 -0.03
N GLU A 98 6.79 9.55 -1.16
CA GLU A 98 6.22 10.87 -1.40
C GLU A 98 4.76 10.74 -1.83
N MET A 99 3.84 11.42 -1.14
CA MET A 99 2.39 11.32 -1.38
C MET A 99 1.80 12.70 -1.71
N ASP A 100 1.31 12.87 -2.94
CA ASP A 100 0.62 14.10 -3.31
C ASP A 100 -0.76 14.23 -2.61
N GLU A 101 -1.37 15.41 -2.66
CA GLU A 101 -2.60 15.76 -1.93
C GLU A 101 -3.86 14.97 -2.36
N ILE A 102 -3.73 14.08 -3.33
CA ILE A 102 -4.79 13.19 -3.80
C ILE A 102 -5.13 12.08 -2.79
N VAL A 103 -4.23 11.77 -1.86
CA VAL A 103 -4.43 10.70 -0.86
C VAL A 103 -5.46 11.15 0.16
N HIS A 104 -6.52 10.36 0.32
CA HIS A 104 -7.57 10.59 1.28
C HIS A 104 -6.98 10.75 2.71
N PRO A 105 -7.43 11.71 3.54
CA PRO A 105 -6.85 11.96 4.87
C PRO A 105 -6.79 10.72 5.79
N CYS A 106 -7.82 9.87 5.76
CA CYS A 106 -7.82 8.58 6.48
C CYS A 106 -6.76 7.57 5.98
N GLY A 107 -6.27 7.72 4.75
CA GLY A 107 -5.25 6.89 4.08
C GLY A 107 -5.71 5.48 3.68
N TRP A 108 -6.48 4.80 4.54
CA TRP A 108 -6.74 3.37 4.43
C TRP A 108 -8.22 3.02 4.62
N SER A 109 -8.67 1.99 3.90
CA SER A 109 -10.03 1.47 4.01
C SER A 109 -10.07 0.11 4.71
N SER A 110 -11.02 -0.06 5.64
CA SER A 110 -11.33 -1.37 6.23
C SER A 110 -12.28 -2.19 5.33
N ASN A 111 -12.55 -1.71 4.11
CA ASN A 111 -13.45 -2.36 3.16
C ASN A 111 -14.85 -2.64 3.73
N ARG A 112 -15.39 -1.65 4.47
CA ARG A 112 -16.68 -1.71 5.18
C ARG A 112 -16.79 -2.89 6.18
N GLN A 113 -15.65 -3.39 6.65
CA GLN A 113 -15.52 -4.46 7.64
C GLN A 113 -14.72 -3.95 8.85
N PRO A 114 -15.40 -3.29 9.80
CA PRO A 114 -14.76 -2.65 10.96
C PRO A 114 -13.87 -3.59 11.77
N GLU A 115 -14.24 -4.87 11.88
CA GLU A 115 -13.51 -5.91 12.60
C GLU A 115 -12.08 -6.14 12.06
N ARG A 116 -11.85 -5.87 10.76
CA ARG A 116 -10.51 -6.00 10.16
C ARG A 116 -9.51 -4.96 10.69
N ALA A 117 -9.99 -3.89 11.33
CA ALA A 117 -9.12 -2.89 11.96
C ALA A 117 -8.17 -3.49 13.00
N GLU A 118 -8.53 -4.65 13.59
CA GLU A 118 -7.74 -5.32 14.62
C GLU A 118 -6.61 -6.19 14.03
N THR A 119 -6.75 -6.61 12.78
CA THR A 119 -5.91 -7.62 12.13
C THR A 119 -5.07 -7.08 10.98
N VAL A 120 -5.47 -5.95 10.38
CA VAL A 120 -4.68 -5.29 9.32
C VAL A 120 -3.34 -4.81 9.87
N TYR A 121 -2.31 -4.89 9.03
CA TYR A 121 -1.02 -4.25 9.28
C TYR A 121 -0.76 -3.23 8.18
N TYR A 122 -1.13 -1.98 8.45
CA TYR A 122 -0.86 -0.85 7.56
C TYR A 122 0.17 0.06 8.19
N GLY A 123 1.34 0.11 7.57
CA GLY A 123 2.48 0.87 8.05
C GLY A 123 2.80 2.05 7.14
N GLU A 124 3.11 3.19 7.74
CA GLU A 124 3.74 4.34 7.08
C GLU A 124 5.02 4.69 7.84
N TYR A 125 6.13 4.85 7.12
CA TYR A 125 7.42 5.23 7.69
C TYR A 125 8.06 6.36 6.89
N LYS A 126 8.25 7.53 7.52
CA LYS A 126 8.88 8.71 6.89
C LYS A 126 8.30 9.06 5.51
N CYS A 127 6.99 8.85 5.32
CA CYS A 127 6.26 9.35 4.17
C CYS A 127 6.19 10.89 4.23
N THR A 128 6.19 11.55 3.07
CA THR A 128 6.27 13.01 2.98
C THR A 128 5.30 13.58 1.96
N ARG A 129 5.29 14.93 1.84
CA ARG A 129 4.36 15.75 1.04
C ARG A 129 2.94 15.79 1.61
N LYS A 130 2.07 16.50 0.91
CA LYS A 130 0.75 16.94 1.39
C LYS A 130 -0.22 15.78 1.66
N GLY A 131 -0.09 14.64 1.00
CA GLY A 131 -0.92 13.46 1.23
C GLY A 131 -0.47 12.60 2.41
N ALA A 132 0.74 12.81 2.93
CA ALA A 132 1.25 12.13 4.11
C ALA A 132 0.78 12.88 5.37
N THR A 133 -0.44 12.58 5.83
CA THR A 133 -1.08 13.25 6.98
C THR A 133 -1.31 12.29 8.16
N PRO A 134 -0.26 11.89 8.91
CA PRO A 134 -0.38 10.94 10.03
C PRO A 134 -1.48 11.26 11.04
N ALA A 135 -1.68 12.54 11.35
CA ALA A 135 -2.65 12.99 12.34
C ALA A 135 -4.12 12.72 11.94
N THR A 136 -4.41 12.54 10.64
CA THR A 136 -5.75 12.27 10.12
C THR A 136 -5.98 10.79 9.79
N ARG A 137 -4.95 9.95 9.93
CA ARG A 137 -5.05 8.52 9.64
C ARG A 137 -5.99 7.83 10.62
N LYS A 138 -6.60 6.72 10.17
CA LYS A 138 -7.35 5.84 11.07
C LYS A 138 -6.44 5.30 12.16
N LYS A 139 -7.00 5.07 13.36
CA LYS A 139 -6.26 4.66 14.56
C LYS A 139 -5.45 3.38 14.41
N PHE A 140 -5.87 2.45 13.54
CA PHE A 140 -5.15 1.19 13.30
C PHE A 140 -3.92 1.34 12.40
N VAL A 141 -3.72 2.51 11.78
CA VAL A 141 -2.55 2.78 10.93
C VAL A 141 -1.35 3.02 11.83
N LYS A 142 -0.25 2.33 11.53
CA LYS A 142 0.98 2.39 12.31
C LYS A 142 1.94 3.40 11.68
N GLN A 143 2.34 4.41 12.45
CA GLN A 143 3.52 5.21 12.13
C GLN A 143 4.73 4.47 12.69
N LEU A 144 5.50 3.83 11.81
CA LEU A 144 6.56 2.92 12.22
C LEU A 144 7.77 3.71 12.74
N SER A 145 8.45 3.13 13.73
CA SER A 145 9.82 3.50 14.08
C SER A 145 10.82 2.93 13.05
N GLY A 146 12.09 3.35 13.14
CA GLY A 146 13.14 2.82 12.27
C GLY A 146 13.30 1.30 12.41
N ALA A 147 13.25 0.78 13.64
CA ALA A 147 13.39 -0.66 13.91
C ALA A 147 12.19 -1.47 13.41
N GLU A 148 10.98 -0.91 13.48
CA GLU A 148 9.78 -1.57 12.93
C GLU A 148 9.76 -1.56 11.40
N ALA A 149 10.33 -0.52 10.78
CA ALA A 149 10.38 -0.40 9.32
C ALA A 149 11.50 -1.22 8.68
N GLU A 150 12.65 -1.35 9.35
CA GLU A 150 13.88 -1.98 8.84
C GLU A 150 13.65 -3.31 8.08
N PRO A 151 12.86 -4.28 8.58
CA PRO A 151 12.64 -5.55 7.89
C PRO A 151 12.01 -5.40 6.51
N PHE A 152 11.29 -4.30 6.26
CA PHE A 152 10.60 -4.03 5.00
C PHE A 152 11.45 -3.23 4.01
N LEU A 153 12.65 -2.78 4.39
CA LEU A 153 13.48 -1.87 3.57
C LEU A 153 14.59 -2.58 2.77
N VAL A 154 14.90 -3.82 3.12
CA VAL A 154 16.07 -4.55 2.61
C VAL A 154 15.66 -5.57 1.54
N LEU A 155 16.58 -5.91 0.63
CA LEU A 155 16.29 -6.89 -0.43
C LEU A 155 16.10 -8.31 0.11
N ASP A 156 16.69 -8.63 1.25
CA ASP A 156 16.51 -9.89 1.98
C ASP A 156 15.05 -10.16 2.35
N TYR A 157 14.24 -9.10 2.47
CA TYR A 157 12.80 -9.16 2.72
C TYR A 157 12.06 -10.04 1.68
N VAL A 158 12.54 -10.05 0.44
CA VAL A 158 12.00 -10.88 -0.66
C VAL A 158 12.97 -11.99 -1.06
N GLU A 159 13.89 -12.35 -0.16
CA GLU A 159 14.94 -13.35 -0.40
C GLU A 159 15.82 -13.06 -1.64
N GLY A 160 15.93 -11.79 -2.05
CA GLY A 160 16.57 -11.41 -3.32
C GLY A 160 18.10 -11.39 -3.30
N THR A 161 18.73 -11.74 -2.19
CA THR A 161 20.20 -11.81 -2.01
C THR A 161 20.75 -13.24 -1.92
N LYS A 162 19.88 -14.25 -2.04
CA LYS A 162 20.27 -15.67 -2.09
C LYS A 162 21.05 -16.01 -3.36
#